data_AF-A0A959I8W4-F1
#
_entry.id   AF-A0A959I8W4-F1
#
_cell.length_a   1.000
_cell.length_b   1.000
_cell.length_c   1.000
_cell.angle_alpha   90.00
_cell.angle_beta   90.00
_cell.angle_gamma   90.00
#
_symmetry.space_group_name_H-M   'P 1'
#
loop_
_entity.id
_entity.type
_entity.pdbx_description
1 polymer ?
#
loop_
_entity_poly.entity_id
_entity_poly.type
_entity_poly.pdbx_seq_one_letter_code
_entity_poly.pdbx_strand_id
1 'polypeptide(L)'
;TRILLLDERIQWEAFHRDSRIRNCPAKLWEELAWMNVILPDPEEIDLYRDHFGEEESATIYGWIEDQLLKGPKVDFVVIHLGIIEKLEGTLPDDLTTFCRGRIQAFDPRPEIVLISGRGKPHFVPKDILFLNYSNVAKFLLEEKSKYHLCQLLFSARTRLARHEEPSDHSVYPF
;
A
#
# COMPACT_ATOMS: atom_id res chain seq x y z
N THR A 1 3.32 -13.91 -3.57
CA THR A 1 3.08 -12.46 -3.45
C THR A 1 2.90 -12.08 -2.01
N ARG A 2 3.92 -11.45 -1.40
CA ARG A 2 3.80 -10.83 -0.07
C ARG A 2 3.45 -9.36 -0.22
N ILE A 3 2.46 -8.90 0.55
CA ILE A 3 1.93 -7.54 0.47
C ILE A 3 2.07 -6.92 1.86
N LEU A 4 2.76 -5.79 1.95
CA LEU A 4 2.74 -4.92 3.12
C LEU A 4 1.58 -3.94 2.96
N LEU A 5 0.76 -3.75 3.99
CA LEU A 5 -0.43 -2.90 3.91
C LEU A 5 -0.49 -1.93 5.10
N LEU A 6 -0.52 -0.65 4.79
CA LEU A 6 -0.75 0.43 5.75
C LEU A 6 -2.05 1.17 5.37
N ASP A 7 -3.14 0.83 6.04
CA ASP A 7 -4.44 1.47 5.85
C ASP A 7 -5.21 1.41 7.18
N GLU A 8 -5.63 2.56 7.68
CA GLU A 8 -6.25 2.68 9.00
C GLU A 8 -7.60 1.94 9.10
N ARG A 9 -8.36 1.90 8.00
CA ARG A 9 -9.69 1.30 7.97
C ARG A 9 -9.59 -0.21 7.89
N ILE A 10 -8.67 -0.72 7.07
CA ILE A 10 -8.42 -2.15 6.95
C ILE A 10 -7.79 -2.69 8.23
N GLN A 11 -6.86 -1.96 8.86
CA GLN A 11 -6.32 -2.35 10.17
C GLN A 11 -7.45 -2.46 11.19
N TRP A 12 -8.28 -1.42 11.33
CA TRP A 12 -9.41 -1.44 12.24
C TRP A 12 -10.32 -2.67 12.04
N GLU A 13 -10.76 -2.90 10.79
CA GLU A 13 -11.61 -4.03 10.44
C GLU A 13 -10.93 -5.38 10.69
N ALA A 14 -9.64 -5.52 10.36
CA ALA A 14 -8.90 -6.77 10.50
C ALA A 14 -8.81 -7.24 11.96
N PHE A 15 -8.66 -6.32 12.90
CA PHE A 15 -8.49 -6.65 14.32
C PHE A 15 -9.80 -6.71 15.10
N HIS A 16 -10.86 -6.02 14.67
CA HIS A 16 -12.16 -6.04 15.34
C HIS A 16 -13.13 -7.09 14.79
N ARG A 17 -12.99 -7.48 13.52
CA ARG A 17 -13.92 -8.38 12.86
C ARG A 17 -13.50 -9.83 12.96
N ASP A 18 -14.46 -10.70 13.23
CA ASP A 18 -14.25 -12.14 13.21
C ASP A 18 -14.04 -12.68 11.80
N SER A 19 -13.22 -13.72 11.71
CA SER A 19 -13.08 -14.57 10.54
C SER A 19 -14.46 -15.08 10.08
N ARG A 20 -14.64 -15.22 8.76
CA ARG A 20 -15.84 -15.86 8.20
C ARG A 20 -15.59 -17.33 7.83
N ILE A 21 -14.41 -17.85 8.17
CA ILE A 21 -14.07 -19.24 7.92
C ILE A 21 -14.88 -20.09 8.89
N ARG A 22 -15.78 -20.92 8.32
CA ARG A 22 -16.67 -21.78 9.11
C ARG A 22 -15.84 -22.65 10.05
N ASN A 23 -16.21 -22.65 11.33
CA ASN A 23 -15.58 -23.44 12.40
C ASN A 23 -14.15 -23.03 12.78
N CYS A 24 -13.70 -21.82 12.45
CA CYS A 24 -12.44 -21.27 12.94
C CYS A 24 -12.72 -19.98 13.72
N PRO A 25 -12.41 -19.89 15.03
CA PRO A 25 -12.59 -18.68 15.83
C PRO A 25 -11.54 -17.59 15.54
N ALA A 26 -10.91 -17.64 14.36
CA ALA A 26 -9.86 -16.72 13.99
C ALA A 26 -10.39 -15.29 13.84
N LYS A 27 -9.50 -14.31 13.95
CA LYS A 27 -9.78 -12.93 13.56
C LYS A 27 -9.45 -12.71 12.10
N LEU A 28 -10.00 -11.65 11.50
CA LEU A 28 -9.74 -11.35 10.10
C LEU A 28 -8.25 -11.10 9.82
N TRP A 29 -7.50 -10.50 10.74
CA TRP A 29 -6.05 -10.28 10.59
C TRP A 29 -5.28 -11.60 10.40
N GLU A 30 -5.69 -12.70 11.03
CA GLU A 30 -5.06 -14.02 10.84
C GLU A 30 -5.29 -14.56 9.43
N GLU A 31 -6.51 -14.40 8.90
CA GLU A 31 -6.80 -14.77 7.51
C GLU A 31 -5.94 -13.97 6.52
N LEU A 32 -5.78 -12.67 6.77
CA LEU A 32 -4.94 -11.80 5.94
C LEU A 32 -3.47 -12.22 6.01
N ALA A 33 -2.99 -12.61 7.20
CA ALA A 33 -1.65 -13.16 7.38
C ALA A 33 -1.46 -14.46 6.58
N TRP A 34 -2.45 -15.37 6.55
CA TRP A 34 -2.41 -16.57 5.69
C TRP A 34 -2.41 -16.23 4.20
N MET A 35 -3.07 -15.14 3.82
CA MET A 35 -2.99 -14.56 2.48
C MET A 35 -1.65 -13.84 2.22
N ASN A 36 -0.71 -13.84 3.16
CA ASN A 36 0.57 -13.14 3.09
C ASN A 36 0.37 -11.63 2.84
N VAL A 37 -0.65 -11.07 3.50
CA VAL A 37 -0.93 -9.63 3.62
C VAL A 37 -0.60 -9.26 5.07
N ILE A 38 0.40 -8.41 5.24
CA ILE A 38 0.95 -8.05 6.55
C ILE A 38 0.49 -6.64 6.90
N LEU A 39 -0.11 -6.51 8.07
CA LEU A 39 -0.52 -5.24 8.68
C LEU A 39 0.24 -5.05 10.00
N PRO A 40 0.48 -3.80 10.41
CA PRO A 40 1.00 -3.56 11.74
C PRO A 40 -0.06 -3.90 12.81
N ASP A 41 0.40 -4.36 13.98
CA ASP A 41 -0.46 -4.57 15.13
C ASP A 41 -0.91 -3.19 15.68
N PRO A 42 -2.23 -2.94 15.88
CA PRO A 42 -2.71 -1.68 16.44
C PRO A 42 -2.23 -1.39 17.87
N GLU A 43 -1.81 -2.40 18.64
CA GLU A 43 -1.20 -2.19 19.96
C GLU A 43 0.22 -1.60 19.85
N GLU A 44 0.93 -1.89 18.76
CA GLU A 44 2.27 -1.37 18.48
C GLU A 44 2.22 -0.07 17.67
N ILE A 45 1.39 -0.05 16.63
CA ILE A 45 1.23 1.05 15.67
C ILE A 45 -0.25 1.23 15.35
N ASP A 46 -0.86 2.21 16.01
CA ASP A 46 -2.23 2.62 15.73
C ASP A 46 -2.28 3.60 14.54
N LEU A 47 -2.70 3.11 13.37
CA LEU A 47 -2.83 3.92 12.16
C LEU A 47 -4.07 4.83 12.18
N TYR A 48 -5.01 4.62 13.11
CA TYR A 48 -6.25 5.38 13.21
C TYR A 48 -6.04 6.76 13.85
N ARG A 49 -4.90 7.00 14.51
CA ARG A 49 -4.53 8.30 15.08
C ARG A 49 -4.66 9.44 14.08
N ASP A 50 -5.14 10.59 14.53
CA ASP A 50 -5.32 11.76 13.66
C ASP A 50 -3.99 12.36 13.19
N HIS A 51 -2.96 12.32 14.04
CA HIS A 51 -1.63 12.86 13.77
C HIS A 51 -0.55 11.91 14.30
N PHE A 52 0.58 11.81 13.60
CA PHE A 52 1.76 11.09 14.07
C PHE A 52 2.80 12.10 14.58
N GLY A 53 3.31 11.90 15.80
CA GLY A 53 4.47 12.62 16.28
C GLY A 53 5.76 12.07 15.66
N GLU A 54 6.89 12.64 16.05
CA GLU A 54 8.20 12.18 15.57
C GLU A 54 8.47 10.72 15.99
N GLU A 55 8.11 10.35 17.22
CA GLU A 55 8.29 9.00 17.76
C GLU A 55 7.42 7.97 17.04
N GLU A 56 6.13 8.26 16.81
CA GLU A 56 5.24 7.37 16.08
C GLU A 56 5.66 7.22 14.62
N SER A 57 6.05 8.33 13.98
CA SER A 57 6.55 8.31 12.60
C SER A 57 7.79 7.42 12.51
N ALA A 58 8.76 7.60 13.41
CA ALA A 58 9.95 6.76 13.50
C ALA A 58 9.61 5.28 13.71
N THR A 59 8.59 4.97 14.51
CA THR A 59 8.12 3.61 14.77
C THR A 59 7.52 2.98 13.49
N ILE A 60 6.70 3.73 12.76
CA ILE A 60 6.16 3.29 11.47
C ILE A 60 7.29 3.03 10.46
N TYR A 61 8.26 3.94 10.39
CA TYR A 61 9.42 3.77 9.51
C TYR A 61 10.25 2.54 9.87
N GLY A 62 10.57 2.36 11.15
CA GLY A 62 11.31 1.20 11.63
C GLY A 62 10.57 -0.10 11.36
N TRP A 63 9.24 -0.12 11.50
CA TRP A 63 8.44 -1.28 11.16
C TRP A 63 8.46 -1.59 9.66
N ILE A 64 8.32 -0.59 8.78
CA ILE A 64 8.43 -0.77 7.33
C ILE A 64 9.82 -1.31 6.98
N GLU A 65 10.88 -0.69 7.52
CA GLU A 65 12.27 -1.09 7.31
C GLU A 65 12.49 -2.55 7.72
N ASP A 66 12.01 -2.94 8.91
CA ASP A 66 12.14 -4.31 9.41
C ASP A 66 11.41 -5.33 8.51
N GLN A 67 10.22 -4.99 8.03
CA GLN A 67 9.46 -5.86 7.12
C GLN A 67 10.14 -6.00 5.75
N LEU A 68 10.84 -4.97 5.28
CA LEU A 68 11.53 -4.98 3.98
C LEU A 68 12.91 -5.62 4.03
N LEU A 69 13.71 -5.34 5.08
CA LEU A 69 15.11 -5.77 5.19
C LEU A 69 15.27 -7.14 5.86
N LYS A 70 14.53 -7.39 6.94
CA LYS A 70 14.68 -8.61 7.77
C LYS A 70 13.64 -9.67 7.41
N GLY A 71 12.52 -9.27 6.83
CA GLY A 71 11.43 -10.15 6.45
C GLY A 71 11.67 -10.93 5.15
N PRO A 72 10.78 -11.90 4.83
CA PRO A 72 10.67 -12.47 3.50
C PRO A 72 10.41 -11.40 2.45
N LYS A 73 10.87 -11.63 1.21
CA LYS A 73 10.72 -10.69 0.09
C LYS A 73 9.28 -10.16 -0.02
N VAL A 74 9.15 -8.83 0.00
CA VAL A 74 7.91 -8.10 -0.25
C VAL A 74 7.80 -7.76 -1.73
N ASP A 75 6.64 -8.00 -2.33
CA ASP A 75 6.40 -7.69 -3.75
C ASP A 75 5.64 -6.37 -3.93
N PHE A 76 4.77 -6.02 -2.97
CA PHE A 76 3.99 -4.78 -2.98
C PHE A 76 3.95 -4.14 -1.60
N VAL A 77 4.09 -2.81 -1.57
CA VAL A 77 3.78 -1.98 -0.40
C VAL A 77 2.57 -1.14 -0.75
N VAL A 78 1.44 -1.41 -0.10
CA VAL A 78 0.17 -0.74 -0.32
C VAL A 78 -0.09 0.23 0.81
N ILE A 79 -0.26 1.51 0.50
CA ILE A 79 -0.34 2.58 1.51
C ILE A 79 -1.54 3.46 1.21
N HIS A 80 -2.39 3.65 2.22
CA HIS A 80 -3.48 4.60 2.13
C HIS A 80 -2.93 6.02 2.17
N LEU A 81 -3.40 6.86 1.24
CA LEU A 81 -2.89 8.22 1.07
C LEU A 81 -2.98 9.03 2.37
N GLY A 82 -4.04 8.84 3.14
CA GLY A 82 -4.22 9.50 4.44
C GLY A 82 -3.10 9.18 5.45
N ILE A 83 -2.44 8.02 5.35
CA ILE A 83 -1.29 7.69 6.20
C ILE A 83 -0.07 8.52 5.80
N ILE A 84 0.18 8.68 4.50
CA ILE A 84 1.29 9.51 4.02
C ILE A 84 1.04 10.98 4.38
N GLU A 85 -0.20 11.44 4.22
CA GLU A 85 -0.59 12.80 4.60
C GLU A 85 -0.33 13.10 6.07
N LYS A 86 -0.51 12.12 6.96
CA LYS A 86 -0.21 12.23 8.39
C LYS A 86 1.29 12.15 8.71
N LEU A 87 2.07 11.43 7.92
CA LEU A 87 3.51 11.20 8.15
C LEU A 87 4.37 12.35 7.63
N GLU A 88 4.17 12.75 6.37
CA GLU A 88 5.05 13.70 5.68
C GLU A 88 4.32 14.96 5.24
N GLY A 89 2.99 14.99 5.28
CA GLY A 89 2.18 16.11 4.80
C GLY A 89 1.62 15.90 3.38
N THR A 90 1.18 16.98 2.76
CA THR A 90 0.39 16.94 1.51
C THR A 90 1.14 17.46 0.27
N LEU A 91 2.43 17.79 0.37
CA LEU A 91 3.15 18.33 -0.78
C LEU A 91 3.59 17.18 -1.73
N PRO A 92 3.62 17.42 -3.05
CA PRO A 92 4.09 16.43 -4.02
C PRO A 92 5.51 15.90 -3.76
N ASP A 93 6.39 16.79 -3.28
CA ASP A 93 7.79 16.47 -3.00
C ASP A 93 7.91 15.53 -1.79
N ASP A 94 7.04 15.69 -0.79
CA ASP A 94 6.98 14.84 0.39
C ASP A 94 6.64 13.39 0.00
N LEU A 95 5.65 13.22 -0.87
CA LEU A 95 5.20 11.91 -1.33
C LEU A 95 6.26 11.19 -2.17
N THR A 96 6.97 11.93 -3.03
CA THR A 96 8.07 11.39 -3.84
C THR A 96 9.25 11.01 -2.94
N THR A 97 9.58 11.86 -1.97
CA THR A 97 10.63 11.62 -0.98
C THR A 97 10.33 10.41 -0.13
N PHE A 98 9.09 10.24 0.30
CA PHE A 98 8.65 9.06 1.04
C PHE A 98 8.77 7.78 0.20
N CYS A 99 8.18 7.76 -1.00
CA CYS A 99 8.13 6.55 -1.81
C CYS A 99 9.52 6.17 -2.34
N ARG A 100 10.26 7.12 -2.93
CA ARG A 100 11.57 6.86 -3.55
C ARG A 100 12.72 7.02 -2.57
N GLY A 101 12.69 8.06 -1.77
CA GLY A 101 13.79 8.40 -0.85
C GLY A 101 13.84 7.53 0.39
N ARG A 102 12.72 6.96 0.85
CA ARG A 102 12.70 6.08 2.03
C ARG A 102 12.42 4.63 1.68
N ILE A 103 11.25 4.32 1.13
CA ILE A 103 10.86 2.92 0.89
C ILE A 103 11.81 2.24 -0.12
N GLN A 104 12.06 2.87 -1.27
CA GLN A 104 12.98 2.32 -2.27
C GLN A 104 14.45 2.36 -1.83
N ALA A 105 14.80 3.22 -0.86
CA ALA A 105 16.14 3.23 -0.27
C ALA A 105 16.35 2.02 0.65
N PHE A 106 15.31 1.57 1.36
CA PHE A 106 15.35 0.32 2.14
C PHE A 106 15.38 -0.90 1.21
N ASP A 107 14.45 -0.98 0.27
CA ASP A 107 14.41 -2.03 -0.74
C ASP A 107 13.78 -1.51 -2.04
N PRO A 108 14.50 -1.48 -3.17
CA PRO A 108 13.97 -0.99 -4.44
C PRO A 108 13.08 -2.01 -5.17
N ARG A 109 12.99 -3.25 -4.68
CA ARG A 109 12.25 -4.34 -5.34
C ARG A 109 10.72 -4.25 -5.23
N PRO A 110 10.10 -3.92 -4.09
CA PRO A 110 8.65 -3.85 -3.99
C PRO A 110 8.08 -2.68 -4.78
N GLU A 111 6.93 -2.93 -5.42
CA GLU A 111 6.15 -1.89 -6.06
C GLU A 111 5.31 -1.14 -5.03
N ILE A 112 5.38 0.20 -5.04
CA ILE A 112 4.63 1.04 -4.11
C ILE A 112 3.29 1.41 -4.75
N VAL A 113 2.20 1.08 -4.08
CA VAL A 113 0.84 1.33 -4.55
C VAL A 113 0.11 2.20 -3.54
N LEU A 114 -0.31 3.38 -4.00
CA LEU A 114 -1.12 4.27 -3.21
C LEU A 114 -2.60 3.95 -3.37
N ILE A 115 -3.34 3.98 -2.27
CA ILE A 115 -4.78 3.78 -2.27
C ILE A 115 -5.50 4.99 -1.66
N SER A 116 -6.66 5.31 -2.21
CA SER A 116 -7.57 6.30 -1.62
C SER A 116 -9.01 5.99 -1.97
N GLY A 117 -9.93 6.34 -1.06
CA GLY A 117 -11.37 6.35 -1.37
C GLY A 117 -11.77 7.45 -2.35
N ARG A 118 -10.92 8.45 -2.55
CA ARG A 118 -11.09 9.53 -3.53
C ARG A 118 -10.32 9.17 -4.80
N GLY A 119 -10.67 9.77 -5.94
CA GLY A 119 -9.88 9.62 -7.18
C GLY A 119 -8.42 10.04 -6.99
N LYS A 120 -7.52 9.69 -7.92
CA LYS A 120 -6.09 10.05 -7.85
C LYS A 120 -5.94 11.58 -7.76
N PRO A 121 -5.43 12.13 -6.65
CA PRO A 121 -5.21 13.57 -6.55
C PRO A 121 -4.14 14.05 -7.52
N HIS A 122 -4.22 15.31 -7.95
CA HIS A 122 -3.29 15.88 -8.93
C HIS A 122 -1.84 15.96 -8.45
N PHE A 123 -1.62 16.05 -7.13
CA PHE A 123 -0.29 16.09 -6.54
C PHE A 123 0.40 14.73 -6.49
N VAL A 124 -0.32 13.62 -6.71
CA VAL A 124 0.28 12.29 -6.74
C VAL A 124 1.01 12.11 -8.08
N PRO A 125 2.34 11.87 -8.08
CA PRO A 125 3.14 11.66 -9.28
C PRO A 125 2.56 10.60 -10.22
N LYS A 126 2.71 10.81 -11.53
CA LYS A 126 2.12 9.93 -12.55
C LYS A 126 2.73 8.54 -12.56
N ASP A 127 4.01 8.46 -12.20
CA ASP A 127 4.88 7.29 -12.12
C ASP A 127 4.72 6.49 -10.81
N ILE A 128 3.82 6.89 -9.91
CA ILE A 128 3.44 6.09 -8.74
C ILE A 128 2.11 5.39 -9.01
N LEU A 129 2.08 4.09 -8.70
CA LEU A 129 0.90 3.26 -8.84
C LEU A 129 -0.20 3.74 -7.91
N PHE A 130 -1.43 3.76 -8.44
CA PHE A 130 -2.59 4.22 -7.71
C PHE A 130 -3.77 3.30 -7.95
N LEU A 131 -4.48 2.94 -6.89
CA LEU A 131 -5.71 2.16 -6.91
C LEU A 131 -6.79 2.83 -6.06
N ASN A 132 -8.05 2.59 -6.41
CA ASN A 132 -9.15 2.99 -5.55
C ASN A 132 -9.25 2.04 -4.34
N TYR A 133 -9.39 2.61 -3.14
CA TYR A 133 -9.55 1.88 -1.88
C TYR A 133 -10.64 0.81 -1.97
N SER A 134 -11.80 1.13 -2.54
CA SER A 134 -12.95 0.22 -2.57
C SER A 134 -12.64 -1.09 -3.30
N ASN A 135 -11.79 -1.06 -4.34
CA ASN A 135 -11.38 -2.27 -5.05
C ASN A 135 -10.47 -3.15 -4.18
N VAL A 136 -9.57 -2.53 -3.41
CA VAL A 136 -8.65 -3.25 -2.52
C VAL A 136 -9.40 -3.80 -1.31
N ALA A 137 -10.22 -2.97 -0.66
CA ALA A 137 -11.06 -3.33 0.48
C ALA A 137 -12.02 -4.47 0.14
N LYS A 138 -12.64 -4.44 -1.05
CA LYS A 138 -13.51 -5.53 -1.53
C LYS A 138 -12.82 -6.90 -1.47
N PHE A 139 -11.59 -7.01 -1.99
CA PHE A 139 -10.89 -8.30 -2.03
C PHE A 139 -10.23 -8.69 -0.71
N LEU A 140 -10.04 -7.76 0.22
CA LEU A 140 -9.48 -8.04 1.54
C LEU A 140 -10.55 -8.32 2.60
N LEU A 141 -11.65 -7.56 2.59
CA LEU A 141 -12.66 -7.55 3.67
C LEU A 141 -13.96 -8.27 3.31
N GLU A 142 -14.31 -8.34 2.03
CA GLU A 142 -15.59 -8.91 1.58
C GLU A 142 -15.41 -10.27 0.93
N GLU A 143 -14.73 -10.30 -0.23
CA GLU A 143 -14.52 -11.52 -1.03
C GLU A 143 -13.33 -12.36 -0.55
N LYS A 144 -12.36 -11.75 0.15
CA LYS A 144 -11.18 -12.43 0.72
C LYS A 144 -10.40 -13.24 -0.32
N SER A 145 -10.15 -12.63 -1.47
CA SER A 145 -9.58 -13.30 -2.63
C SER A 145 -8.19 -12.78 -2.95
N LYS A 146 -7.16 -13.53 -2.53
CA LYS A 146 -5.75 -13.24 -2.87
C LYS A 146 -5.49 -13.18 -4.37
N TYR A 147 -6.14 -14.05 -5.15
CA TYR A 147 -5.97 -14.10 -6.60
C TYR A 147 -6.39 -12.77 -7.25
N HIS A 148 -7.65 -12.35 -7.05
CA HIS A 148 -8.15 -11.09 -7.58
C HIS A 148 -7.41 -9.86 -7.04
N LEU A 149 -7.00 -9.87 -5.75
CA LEU A 149 -6.14 -8.81 -5.20
C LEU A 149 -4.81 -8.71 -5.95
N CYS A 150 -4.14 -9.83 -6.23
CA CYS A 150 -2.90 -9.83 -7.00
C CYS A 150 -3.13 -9.34 -8.43
N GLN A 151 -4.18 -9.81 -9.10
CA GLN A 151 -4.53 -9.33 -10.44
C GLN A 151 -4.72 -7.81 -10.47
N LEU A 152 -5.42 -7.27 -9.48
CA LEU A 152 -5.62 -5.83 -9.33
C LEU A 152 -4.28 -5.09 -9.20
N LEU A 153 -3.40 -5.53 -8.28
CA LEU A 153 -2.10 -4.91 -8.04
C LEU A 153 -1.18 -4.97 -9.27
N PHE A 154 -1.07 -6.13 -9.92
CA PHE A 154 -0.28 -6.27 -11.14
C PHE A 154 -0.85 -5.47 -12.32
N SER A 155 -2.18 -5.31 -12.41
CA SER A 155 -2.80 -4.51 -13.46
C SER A 155 -2.50 -3.01 -13.32
N ALA A 156 -2.34 -2.52 -12.09
CA ALA A 156 -1.91 -1.14 -11.85
C ALA A 156 -0.52 -0.92 -12.47
N ARG A 157 0.40 -1.87 -12.28
CA ARG A 157 1.78 -1.81 -12.78
C ARG A 157 1.86 -1.62 -14.29
N THR A 158 1.08 -2.41 -15.03
CA THR A 158 1.08 -2.38 -16.50
C THR A 158 0.67 -1.02 -17.09
N ARG A 159 -0.08 -0.18 -16.35
CA ARG A 159 -0.49 1.15 -16.83
C ARG A 159 0.68 2.14 -16.87
N LEU A 160 1.68 2.02 -16.00
CA LEU A 160 2.85 2.90 -16.01
C LEU A 160 3.81 2.57 -17.15
N ALA A 161 4.08 1.28 -17.37
CA ALA A 161 4.95 0.82 -18.45
C ALA A 161 4.48 1.28 -19.85
N ARG A 162 3.18 1.52 -20.03
CA ARG A 162 2.61 2.04 -21.29
C ARG A 162 2.70 3.56 -21.44
N HIS A 163 3.00 4.29 -20.36
CA HIS A 163 3.21 5.74 -20.39
C HIS A 163 4.68 6.13 -20.62
N GLU A 164 5.61 5.17 -20.57
CA GLU A 164 7.04 5.36 -20.81
C GLU A 164 7.46 5.13 -22.27
N GLU A 165 6.55 4.74 -23.17
CA GLU A 165 6.88 4.77 -24.61
C GLU A 165 7.05 6.23 -25.05
N PRO A 166 8.24 6.64 -25.53
CA PRO A 166 8.39 7.97 -26.09
C PRO A 166 7.44 8.05 -27.28
N SER A 167 6.60 9.08 -27.28
CA SER A 167 5.92 9.53 -28.48
C SER A 167 7.00 9.95 -29.48
N ASP A 168 7.47 8.99 -30.27
CA ASP A 168 8.37 9.23 -31.37
C ASP A 168 7.56 9.98 -32.43
N HIS A 169 7.48 11.30 -32.26
CA HIS A 169 7.19 12.23 -33.34
C HIS A 169 8.42 12.29 -34.24
N SER A 170 8.76 11.16 -34.87
CA SER A 170 9.54 11.19 -36.09
C SER A 170 8.61 11.72 -37.19
N VAL A 171 8.70 13.03 -37.36
CA VAL A 171 8.41 13.77 -38.59
C VAL A 171 8.78 12.88 -39.78
N TYR A 172 7.78 12.44 -40.56
CA TYR A 172 8.04 11.96 -41.91
C TYR A 172 8.20 13.20 -42.79
N PRO A 173 9.38 13.48 -43.37
CA PRO A 173 9.43 14.26 -44.59
C PRO A 173 9.00 13.34 -45.75
N PHE A 174 8.20 13.90 -46.65
CA PHE A 174 7.99 13.60 -48.09
C PHE A 174 6.51 13.66 -48.45
#